data_AF-X0VCM2-F1
#
_entry.id   AF-X0VCM2-F1
#
_cell.length_a   1.000
_cell.length_b   1.000
_cell.length_c   1.000
_cell.angle_alpha   90.00
_cell.angle_beta   90.00
_cell.angle_gamma   90.00
#
_symmetry.space_group_name_H-M   'P 1'
#
loop_
_entity.id
_entity.type
_entity.pdbx_description
1 polymer ?
#
loop_
_entity_poly.entity_id
_entity_poly.type
_entity_poly.pdbx_seq_one_letter_code
_entity_poly.pdbx_strand_id
1 'polypeptide(L)'
;ISLGDYDIAQPHHDLGVRRDVFTYLGVAARSNRPKVWASRFGSPSPYPNTVAVAQSTVFNTASWDLWTPDWKSKLVPVTDWEDWMLRMDEGAPDAADSGGLVEVEDVTEIHEYLSRFDPNMVDRMMNH
;
A
#
# COMPACT_ATOMS: atom_id res chain seq x y z
N ILE A 1 -0.04 -26.55 -10.35
CA ILE A 1 -0.14 -25.34 -9.50
C ILE A 1 -1.59 -25.31 -9.03
N SER A 2 -1.82 -25.57 -7.73
CA SER A 2 -3.18 -25.61 -7.18
C SER A 2 -3.78 -24.20 -7.30
N LEU A 3 -4.82 -24.04 -8.11
CA LEU A 3 -5.68 -22.85 -8.21
C LEU A 3 -6.55 -22.67 -6.94
N GLY A 4 -5.99 -23.02 -5.77
CA GLY A 4 -6.73 -23.57 -4.63
C GLY A 4 -6.98 -22.64 -3.46
N ASP A 5 -6.81 -21.32 -3.59
CA ASP A 5 -7.06 -20.37 -2.50
C ASP A 5 -8.39 -19.59 -2.68
N TYR A 6 -9.23 -19.99 -3.63
CA TYR A 6 -10.58 -19.43 -3.71
C TYR A 6 -11.52 -20.09 -2.69
N ASP A 7 -11.47 -19.58 -1.46
CA ASP A 7 -12.50 -19.85 -0.46
C ASP A 7 -13.57 -18.75 -0.51
N ILE A 8 -14.76 -19.09 -0.99
CA ILE A 8 -15.96 -18.23 -0.98
C ILE A 8 -16.38 -17.93 0.46
N ALA A 9 -16.14 -18.85 1.39
CA ALA A 9 -16.47 -18.69 2.80
C ALA A 9 -15.51 -17.73 3.52
N GLN A 10 -14.33 -17.49 2.97
CA GLN A 10 -13.35 -16.55 3.49
C GLN A 10 -12.95 -15.51 2.43
N PRO A 11 -13.86 -14.64 1.98
CA PRO A 11 -13.60 -13.66 0.91
C PRO A 11 -12.58 -12.57 1.30
N HIS A 12 -12.04 -12.62 2.52
CA HIS A 12 -11.12 -11.63 3.09
C HIS A 12 -9.79 -12.25 3.48
N HIS A 13 -9.54 -13.49 3.07
CA HIS A 13 -8.25 -14.13 3.27
C HIS A 13 -7.20 -13.43 2.40
N ASP A 14 -6.23 -12.80 3.05
CA ASP A 14 -5.16 -12.02 2.43
C ASP A 14 -3.92 -12.90 2.17
N LEU A 15 -4.08 -13.99 1.43
CA LEU A 15 -3.01 -14.93 1.09
C LEU A 15 -3.09 -15.37 -0.38
N GLY A 16 -1.97 -15.90 -0.88
CA GLY A 16 -1.85 -16.51 -2.21
C GLY A 16 -2.27 -15.57 -3.34
N VAL A 17 -2.98 -16.10 -4.33
CA VAL A 17 -3.35 -15.36 -5.56
C VAL A 17 -4.15 -14.08 -5.27
N ARG A 18 -4.93 -14.03 -4.17
CA ARG A 18 -5.67 -12.81 -3.80
C ARG A 18 -4.73 -11.70 -3.33
N ARG A 19 -3.73 -12.04 -2.52
CA ARG A 19 -2.69 -11.11 -2.07
C ARG A 19 -1.88 -10.61 -3.27
N ASP A 20 -1.56 -11.51 -4.18
CA ASP A 20 -0.69 -11.23 -5.32
C ASP A 20 -1.34 -10.38 -6.40
N VAL A 21 -2.62 -10.63 -6.71
CA VAL A 21 -3.28 -10.04 -7.89
C VAL A 21 -4.38 -9.06 -7.53
N PHE A 22 -5.05 -9.23 -6.38
CA PHE A 22 -6.26 -8.48 -6.04
C PHE A 22 -6.12 -7.61 -4.80
N THR A 23 -4.93 -7.50 -4.24
CA THR A 23 -4.67 -6.67 -3.07
C THR A 23 -3.68 -5.58 -3.45
N TYR A 24 -3.97 -4.35 -3.03
CA TYR A 24 -3.23 -3.16 -3.41
C TYR A 24 -2.94 -2.29 -2.20
N LEU A 25 -1.74 -1.71 -2.16
CA LEU A 25 -1.36 -0.68 -1.21
C LEU A 25 -1.44 0.70 -1.88
N GLY A 26 -2.26 1.57 -1.34
CA GLY A 26 -2.26 3.00 -1.65
C GLY A 26 -1.33 3.75 -0.71
N VAL A 27 -0.47 4.59 -1.26
CA VAL A 27 0.41 5.47 -0.48
C VAL A 27 0.20 6.92 -0.90
N ALA A 28 0.08 7.81 0.07
CA ALA A 28 -0.07 9.23 -0.15
C ALA A 28 0.90 10.01 0.75
N ALA A 29 1.69 10.88 0.15
CA ALA A 29 2.59 11.78 0.86
C ALA A 29 2.16 13.24 0.68
N ARG A 30 2.18 14.02 1.77
CA ARG A 30 1.89 15.45 1.73
C ARG A 30 2.86 16.21 2.63
N SER A 31 3.37 17.35 2.17
CA SER A 31 4.24 18.19 3.01
C SER A 31 3.65 18.44 4.40
N ASN A 32 4.46 18.17 5.43
CA ASN A 32 4.10 18.39 6.83
C ASN A 32 4.39 19.83 7.30
N ARG A 33 4.84 20.69 6.38
CA ARG A 33 5.10 22.10 6.68
C ARG A 33 3.79 22.88 6.80
N PRO A 34 3.67 23.79 7.78
CA PRO A 34 2.49 24.61 7.88
C PRO A 34 2.41 25.55 6.67
N LYS A 35 1.19 25.72 6.14
CA LYS A 35 0.92 26.61 5.00
C LYS A 35 1.27 28.08 5.28
N VAL A 36 1.27 28.47 6.56
CA VAL A 36 1.56 29.82 7.03
C VAL A 36 2.75 29.75 7.99
N TRP A 37 3.72 30.66 7.81
CA TRP A 37 4.95 30.75 8.63
C TRP A 37 5.83 29.48 8.65
N ALA A 38 5.99 28.80 7.51
CA ALA A 38 6.87 27.63 7.40
C ALA A 38 8.32 27.87 7.88
N SER A 39 8.84 29.10 7.78
CA SER A 39 10.17 29.46 8.27
C SER A 39 10.30 29.52 9.79
N ARG A 40 9.18 29.56 10.52
CA ARG A 40 9.15 29.63 12.00
C ARG A 40 8.96 28.26 12.65
N PHE A 41 8.43 27.29 11.92
CA PHE A 41 8.13 25.97 12.42
C PHE A 41 8.85 24.92 11.57
N GLY A 42 9.93 24.35 12.11
CA GLY A 42 10.54 23.15 11.55
C GLY A 42 9.72 21.92 11.90
N SER A 43 9.58 20.98 10.97
CA SER A 43 9.05 19.66 11.31
C SER A 43 10.11 18.91 12.13
N PRO A 44 9.75 18.31 13.27
CA PRO A 44 10.66 17.43 14.01
C PRO A 44 10.84 16.07 13.32
N SER A 45 10.04 15.78 12.28
CA SER A 45 10.13 14.54 11.53
C SER A 45 11.37 14.55 10.62
N PRO A 46 12.15 13.46 10.57
CA PRO A 46 13.25 13.32 9.62
C PRO A 46 12.79 13.30 8.15
N TYR A 47 11.49 13.07 7.91
CA TYR A 47 10.87 13.11 6.60
C TYR A 47 9.99 14.37 6.46
N PRO A 48 10.15 15.18 5.40
CA PRO A 48 9.47 16.48 5.25
C PRO A 48 7.99 16.37 4.87
N ASN A 49 7.47 15.15 4.72
CA ASN A 49 6.07 14.87 4.42
C ASN A 49 5.43 14.03 5.53
N THR A 50 4.11 14.13 5.64
CA THR A 50 3.27 13.15 6.32
C THR A 50 2.88 12.10 5.29
N VAL A 51 3.17 10.84 5.59
CA VAL A 51 2.80 9.68 4.75
C VAL A 51 1.60 8.99 5.37
N ALA A 52 0.64 8.63 4.53
CA ALA A 52 -0.48 7.76 4.86
C ALA A 52 -0.47 6.55 3.94
N VAL A 53 -0.77 5.39 4.50
CA VAL A 53 -0.88 4.13 3.77
C VAL A 53 -2.26 3.51 3.99
N ALA A 54 -2.80 2.85 2.98
CA ALA A 54 -4.08 2.14 3.06
C ALA A 54 -4.07 0.91 2.16
N GLN A 55 -4.53 -0.23 2.67
CA GLN A 55 -4.68 -1.44 1.89
C GLN A 55 -6.12 -1.58 1.38
N SER A 56 -6.26 -2.03 0.13
CA SER A 56 -7.54 -2.36 -0.46
C SER A 56 -7.51 -3.75 -1.07
N THR A 57 -8.62 -4.46 -0.98
CA THR A 57 -8.81 -5.76 -1.63
C THR A 57 -9.95 -5.66 -2.63
N VAL A 58 -9.69 -6.14 -3.84
CA VAL A 58 -10.66 -6.33 -4.92
C VAL A 58 -11.24 -7.73 -4.81
N PHE A 59 -12.56 -7.85 -4.86
CA PHE A 59 -13.24 -9.12 -4.69
C PHE A 59 -14.54 -9.16 -5.48
N ASN A 60 -14.97 -10.37 -5.81
CA ASN A 60 -16.28 -10.65 -6.37
C ASN A 60 -16.89 -11.83 -5.60
N THR A 61 -18.15 -11.67 -5.18
CA THR A 61 -18.86 -12.65 -4.35
C THR A 61 -19.49 -13.78 -5.17
N ALA A 62 -19.60 -13.62 -6.49
CA ALA A 62 -20.29 -14.54 -7.39
C ALA A 62 -19.33 -15.37 -8.26
N SER A 63 -18.22 -14.79 -8.74
CA SER A 63 -17.31 -15.46 -9.68
C SER A 63 -15.90 -14.86 -9.66
N TRP A 64 -14.90 -15.65 -10.06
CA TRP A 64 -13.51 -15.20 -10.32
C TRP A 64 -13.23 -14.87 -11.78
N ASP A 65 -14.23 -15.02 -12.65
CA ASP A 65 -14.12 -14.61 -14.03
C ASP A 65 -14.04 -13.07 -14.11
N LEU A 66 -12.95 -12.57 -14.70
CA LEU A 66 -12.67 -11.14 -14.88
C LEU A 66 -13.77 -10.42 -15.67
N TRP A 67 -14.53 -11.17 -16.48
CA TRP A 67 -15.61 -10.65 -17.29
C TRP A 67 -16.97 -10.64 -16.58
N THR A 68 -17.05 -11.17 -15.36
CA THR A 68 -18.29 -11.12 -14.57
C THR A 68 -18.50 -9.70 -14.04
N PRO A 69 -19.60 -9.02 -14.38
CA PRO A 69 -19.96 -7.76 -13.75
C PRO A 69 -20.26 -8.03 -12.27
N ASP A 70 -19.63 -7.31 -11.35
CA ASP A 70 -19.82 -7.28 -9.87
C ASP A 70 -18.50 -7.27 -9.06
N TRP A 71 -17.36 -7.01 -9.71
CA TRP A 71 -16.12 -6.70 -8.99
C TRP A 71 -16.30 -5.46 -8.09
N LYS A 72 -15.93 -5.61 -6.82
CA LYS A 72 -16.01 -4.59 -5.78
C LYS A 72 -14.63 -4.40 -5.15
N SER A 73 -14.39 -3.24 -4.56
CA SER A 73 -13.23 -2.99 -3.72
C SER A 73 -13.67 -2.57 -2.32
N LYS A 74 -12.85 -2.90 -1.33
CA LYS A 74 -13.03 -2.40 0.04
C LYS A 74 -11.68 -2.12 0.68
N LEU A 75 -11.67 -1.19 1.64
CA LEU A 75 -10.52 -0.96 2.50
C LEU A 75 -10.43 -2.09 3.54
N VAL A 76 -9.20 -2.52 3.80
CA VAL A 76 -8.87 -3.53 4.80
C VAL A 76 -7.68 -3.04 5.64
N PRO A 77 -7.48 -3.58 6.86
CA PRO A 77 -6.26 -3.34 7.61
C PRO A 77 -5.02 -3.67 6.76
N VAL A 78 -3.95 -2.90 6.94
CA VAL A 78 -2.68 -3.18 6.27
C VAL A 78 -2.06 -4.41 6.94
N THR A 79 -1.82 -5.45 6.14
CA THR A 79 -1.26 -6.73 6.57
C THR A 79 -0.01 -7.03 5.76
N ASP A 80 0.86 -7.89 6.31
CA ASP A 80 2.08 -8.35 5.65
C ASP A 80 2.96 -7.21 5.12
N TRP A 81 3.41 -6.36 6.06
CA TRP A 81 4.16 -5.14 5.74
C TRP A 81 5.48 -5.42 5.01
N GLU A 82 6.16 -6.52 5.34
CA GLU A 82 7.42 -6.88 4.70
C GLU A 82 7.24 -7.18 3.21
N ASP A 83 6.19 -7.91 2.84
CA ASP A 83 5.81 -8.12 1.43
C ASP A 83 5.52 -6.78 0.73
N TRP A 84 4.85 -5.84 1.39
CA TRP A 84 4.62 -4.52 0.81
C TRP A 84 5.90 -3.72 0.55
N MET A 85 6.87 -3.77 1.48
CA MET A 85 8.15 -3.10 1.29
C MET A 85 8.92 -3.73 0.13
N LEU A 86 8.93 -5.07 0.05
CA LEU A 86 9.55 -5.78 -1.07
C LEU A 86 8.92 -5.40 -2.42
N ARG A 87 7.59 -5.42 -2.52
CA ARG A 87 6.88 -5.04 -3.76
C ARG A 87 7.12 -3.58 -4.16
N MET A 88 7.24 -2.69 -3.19
CA MET A 88 7.53 -1.27 -3.45
C MET A 88 8.94 -1.08 -3.99
N ASP A 89 9.92 -1.81 -3.46
CA ASP A 89 11.31 -1.80 -3.95
C ASP A 89 11.41 -2.38 -5.36
N GLU A 90 10.82 -3.57 -5.57
CA GLU A 90 10.83 -4.26 -6.86
C GLU A 90 10.06 -3.51 -7.95
N GLY A 91 8.97 -2.84 -7.58
CA GLY A 91 8.10 -2.08 -8.49
C GLY A 91 8.49 -0.61 -8.67
N ALA A 92 9.51 -0.10 -7.97
CA ALA A 92 9.96 1.29 -8.14
C ALA A 92 10.33 1.64 -9.60
N PRO A 93 10.99 0.76 -10.39
CA PRO A 93 11.27 1.03 -11.80
C PRO A 93 10.00 1.21 -12.65
N ASP A 94 8.89 0.56 -12.29
CA ASP A 94 7.62 0.64 -13.02
C ASP A 94 6.97 2.02 -12.89
N ALA A 95 7.41 2.86 -11.95
CA ALA A 95 6.95 4.25 -11.84
C ALA A 95 7.24 5.06 -13.12
N ALA A 96 8.29 4.70 -13.86
CA ALA A 96 8.60 5.32 -15.15
C ALA A 96 7.47 5.17 -16.18
N ASP A 97 6.66 4.11 -16.07
CA ASP A 97 5.52 3.84 -16.96
C ASP A 97 4.27 4.65 -16.59
N SER A 98 4.29 5.39 -15.47
CA SER A 98 3.17 6.23 -15.01
C SER A 98 2.93 7.48 -15.87
N GLY A 99 3.78 7.75 -16.86
CA GLY A 99 3.69 8.94 -17.70
C GLY A 99 4.05 10.24 -16.96
N GLY A 100 4.94 10.16 -15.96
CA GLY A 100 5.37 11.30 -15.13
C GLY A 100 4.37 11.70 -14.05
N LEU A 101 3.44 10.81 -13.69
CA LEU A 101 2.54 11.01 -12.55
C LEU A 101 3.21 10.68 -11.21
N VAL A 102 4.17 9.75 -11.24
CA VAL A 102 4.98 9.31 -10.11
C VAL A 102 6.41 9.18 -10.60
N GLU A 103 7.35 9.84 -9.94
CA GLU A 103 8.78 9.71 -10.24
C GLU A 103 9.37 8.51 -9.46
N VAL A 104 10.38 7.84 -10.03
CA VAL A 104 11.04 6.67 -9.40
C VAL A 104 11.69 7.08 -8.07
N GLU A 105 12.24 8.28 -8.01
CA GLU A 105 12.83 8.85 -6.81
C GLU A 105 11.80 9.03 -5.68
N ASP A 106 10.56 9.40 -6.00
CA ASP A 106 9.50 9.56 -4.99
C ASP A 106 9.15 8.21 -4.35
N VAL A 107 9.09 7.14 -5.16
CA VAL A 107 8.84 5.78 -4.65
C VAL A 107 9.99 5.31 -3.78
N THR A 108 11.23 5.52 -4.23
CA THR A 108 12.43 5.15 -3.47
C THR A 108 12.52 5.88 -2.14
N GLU A 109 12.27 7.20 -2.11
CA GLU A 109 12.33 8.00 -0.89
C GLU A 109 11.25 7.57 0.12
N ILE A 110 10.05 7.27 -0.37
CA ILE A 110 8.95 6.74 0.46
C ILE A 110 9.30 5.35 1.00
N HIS A 111 9.83 4.46 0.16
CA HIS A 111 10.27 3.13 0.59
C HIS A 111 11.34 3.21 1.68
N GLU A 112 12.37 4.05 1.51
CA GLU A 112 13.40 4.27 2.52
C GLU A 112 12.85 4.85 3.82
N TYR A 113 11.84 5.72 3.74
CA TYR A 113 11.19 6.26 4.94
C TYR A 113 10.37 5.18 5.67
N LEU A 114 9.57 4.42 4.93
CA LEU A 114 8.67 3.39 5.45
C LEU A 114 9.43 2.19 6.04
N SER A 115 10.57 1.81 5.44
CA SER A 115 11.44 0.73 5.91
C SER A 115 12.19 1.04 7.22
N ARG A 116 12.25 2.32 7.64
CA ARG A 116 12.86 2.71 8.94
C ARG A 116 11.96 2.43 10.14
N PHE A 117 10.69 2.12 9.93
CA PHE A 117 9.79 1.78 11.02
C PHE A 117 10.08 0.37 11.55
N ASP A 118 10.16 0.24 12.88
CA ASP A 118 10.30 -1.08 13.53
C ASP A 118 9.08 -1.97 13.19
N PRO A 119 9.28 -3.21 12.71
CA PRO A 119 8.17 -4.10 12.34
C PRO A 119 7.13 -4.30 13.46
N ASN A 120 7.57 -4.38 14.72
CA ASN A 120 6.66 -4.54 15.87
C ASN A 120 5.89 -3.25 16.17
N MET A 121 6.40 -2.09 15.75
CA MET A 121 5.66 -0.83 15.85
C MET A 121 4.63 -0.72 14.74
N VAL A 122 4.97 -1.12 13.51
CA VAL A 122 4.03 -1.16 12.39
C VAL A 122 2.87 -2.10 12.70
N ASP A 123 3.16 -3.31 13.16
CA ASP A 123 2.13 -4.30 13.50
C ASP A 123 1.17 -3.77 14.58
N ARG A 124 1.68 -3.07 15.59
CA ARG A 124 0.84 -2.40 16.58
C ARG A 124 -0.02 -1.31 15.96
N MET A 125 0.57 -0.39 15.17
CA MET A 125 -0.16 0.71 14.54
C MET A 125 -1.28 0.24 13.60
N MET A 126 -1.10 -0.88 12.90
CA MET A 126 -2.04 -1.35 11.88
C MET A 126 -3.14 -2.28 12.44
N ASN A 127 -2.96 -2.84 13.63
CA ASN A 127 -3.94 -3.72 14.29
C ASN A 127 -4.76 -3.03 15.41
N HIS A 128 -4.81 -1.69 15.43
CA HIS A 128 -5.58 -0.89 16.39
C HIS A 128 -7.00 -0.56 15.93
#